data_AF-A0A4S3LWX4-F1
#
_entry.id   AF-A0A4S3LWX4-F1
#
_cell.length_a   1.000
_cell.length_b   1.000
_cell.length_c   1.000
_cell.angle_alpha   90.00
_cell.angle_beta   90.00
_cell.angle_gamma   90.00
#
_symmetry.space_group_name_H-M   'P 1'
#
loop_
_entity.id
_entity.type
_entity.pdbx_description
1 polymer ?
#
loop_
_entity_poly.entity_id
_entity_poly.type
_entity_poly.pdbx_seq_one_letter_code
_entity_poly.pdbx_strand_id
1 'polypeptide(L)'
;MLPVQQQTGPSNKACLKEFEALGDLDPIGYDLYAKQFAEINKNYATYKSQGNNVNKDAKEILSLELDAKLQLVCARVKNSVFHSMQKRSVELNSI
;
A
#
# COMPACT_ATOMS: atom_id res chain seq x y z
N MET A 1 4.38 12.52 -4.80
CA MET A 1 5.39 11.47 -5.05
C MET A 1 4.66 10.21 -5.51
N LEU A 2 4.89 9.73 -6.74
CA LEU A 2 4.43 8.43 -7.26
C LEU A 2 5.55 7.95 -8.22
N PRO A 3 5.92 6.65 -8.24
CA PRO A 3 5.01 5.62 -8.73
C PRO A 3 5.15 4.19 -8.11
N VAL A 4 4.05 3.69 -7.52
CA VAL A 4 3.67 2.26 -7.60
C VAL A 4 2.86 2.09 -8.90
N GLN A 5 3.46 2.34 -10.07
CA GLN A 5 2.71 2.33 -11.34
C GLN A 5 3.06 1.18 -12.28
N GLN A 6 3.94 0.24 -11.91
CA GLN A 6 4.39 -0.81 -12.84
C GLN A 6 4.20 -2.26 -12.34
N GLN A 7 3.54 -2.48 -11.20
CA GLN A 7 3.16 -3.82 -10.74
C GLN A 7 1.67 -4.00 -10.96
N THR A 8 1.35 -4.26 -12.23
CA THR A 8 0.02 -4.20 -12.82
C THR A 8 -0.81 -5.44 -12.49
N GLY A 9 -1.37 -5.47 -11.27
CA GLY A 9 -2.55 -6.26 -10.93
C GLY A 9 -3.75 -5.33 -10.65
N PRO A 10 -4.99 -5.70 -11.00
CA PRO A 10 -6.18 -4.91 -10.69
C PRO A 10 -6.34 -4.60 -9.19
N SER A 11 -5.82 -5.47 -8.31
CA SER A 11 -5.78 -5.29 -6.85
C SER A 11 -5.01 -4.04 -6.41
N ASN A 12 -3.87 -3.75 -7.05
CA ASN A 12 -3.01 -2.62 -6.66
C ASN A 12 -3.63 -1.28 -7.04
N LYS A 13 -4.42 -1.21 -8.12
CA LYS A 13 -5.15 0.00 -8.49
C LYS A 13 -6.29 0.32 -7.52
N ALA A 14 -6.99 -0.72 -7.03
CA ALA A 14 -8.03 -0.54 -6.02
C ALA A 14 -7.44 -0.02 -4.70
N CYS A 15 -6.33 -0.63 -4.27
CA CYS A 15 -5.59 -0.19 -3.09
C CYS A 15 -5.15 1.27 -3.14
N LEU A 16 -4.64 1.75 -4.29
CA LEU A 16 -4.26 3.16 -4.43
C LEU A 16 -5.46 4.10 -4.31
N LYS A 17 -6.61 3.73 -4.89
CA LYS A 17 -7.84 4.53 -4.73
C LYS A 17 -8.34 4.55 -3.28
N GLU A 18 -8.28 3.42 -2.60
CA GLU A 18 -8.62 3.32 -1.17
C GLU A 18 -7.66 4.17 -0.32
N PHE A 19 -6.37 4.15 -0.65
CA PHE A 19 -5.37 5.00 0.00
C PHE A 19 -5.62 6.49 -0.24
N GLU A 20 -5.96 6.90 -1.48
CA GLU A 20 -6.34 8.27 -1.78
C GLU A 20 -7.57 8.70 -0.97
N ALA A 21 -8.58 7.82 -0.85
CA ALA A 21 -9.77 8.08 -0.06
C ALA A 21 -9.48 8.27 1.45
N LEU A 22 -8.42 7.64 1.99
CA LEU A 22 -8.02 7.90 3.38
C LEU A 22 -7.58 9.34 3.61
N GLY A 23 -7.10 10.06 2.59
CA GLY A 23 -6.73 11.47 2.73
C GLY A 23 -7.87 12.32 3.29
N ASP A 24 -9.11 12.01 2.88
CA ASP A 24 -10.30 12.71 3.32
C ASP A 24 -10.99 12.05 4.54
N LEU A 25 -10.83 10.73 4.70
CA LEU A 25 -11.54 9.94 5.72
C LEU A 25 -10.76 9.79 7.04
N ASP A 26 -9.43 9.68 6.97
CA ASP A 26 -8.54 9.49 8.10
C ASP A 26 -7.12 10.01 7.77
N PRO A 27 -6.87 11.31 7.98
CA PRO A 27 -5.56 11.92 7.67
C PRO A 27 -4.38 11.32 8.45
N ILE A 28 -4.63 10.78 9.64
CA ILE A 28 -3.59 10.13 10.46
C ILE A 28 -3.23 8.78 9.84
N GLY A 29 -4.24 7.97 9.50
CA GLY A 29 -4.07 6.73 8.76
C GLY A 29 -3.37 6.97 7.42
N TYR A 30 -3.75 8.02 6.70
CA TYR A 30 -3.11 8.42 5.44
C TYR A 30 -1.60 8.66 5.59
N ASP A 31 -1.16 9.48 6.56
CA ASP A 31 0.28 9.73 6.77
C ASP A 31 1.05 8.47 7.16
N LEU A 32 0.46 7.61 7.99
CA LEU A 32 1.04 6.32 8.36
C LEU A 32 1.27 5.42 7.14
N TYR A 33 0.24 5.23 6.31
CA TYR A 33 0.35 4.37 5.14
C TYR A 33 1.22 4.99 4.04
N ALA A 34 1.26 6.32 3.92
CA ALA A 34 2.17 7.02 3.01
C ALA A 34 3.64 6.67 3.31
N LYS A 35 4.02 6.64 4.59
CA LYS A 35 5.36 6.22 5.03
C LYS A 35 5.64 4.76 4.68
N GLN A 36 4.67 3.86 4.89
CA GLN A 36 4.82 2.43 4.55
C GLN A 36 4.97 2.22 3.04
N PHE A 37 4.19 2.91 2.21
CA PHE A 37 4.35 2.87 0.76
C PHE A 37 5.69 3.44 0.31
N ALA A 38 6.16 4.52 0.93
CA ALA A 38 7.48 5.09 0.62
C ALA A 38 8.62 4.10 0.92
N GLU A 39 8.55 3.37 2.02
CA GLU A 39 9.52 2.33 2.38
C GLU A 39 9.50 1.16 1.39
N ILE A 40 8.31 0.67 1.04
CA ILE A 40 8.14 -0.39 0.04
C ILE A 40 8.75 0.04 -1.31
N ASN A 41 8.46 1.27 -1.74
CA ASN A 41 9.03 1.82 -2.98
C ASN A 41 10.56 1.89 -2.94
N LYS A 42 11.13 2.31 -1.81
CA LYS A 42 12.59 2.32 -1.61
C LYS A 42 13.19 0.91 -1.71
N ASN A 43 12.50 -0.09 -1.15
CA ASN A 43 12.96 -1.47 -1.20
C ASN A 43 12.90 -2.04 -2.64
N TYR A 44 11.83 -1.77 -3.40
CA TYR A 44 11.77 -2.11 -4.82
C TYR A 44 12.85 -1.41 -5.65
N ALA A 45 13.12 -0.13 -5.39
CA ALA A 45 14.18 0.61 -6.07
C ALA A 45 15.56 -0.01 -5.78
N THR A 46 15.81 -0.39 -4.53
CA THR A 46 17.04 -1.05 -4.11
C THR A 46 17.18 -2.42 -4.79
N TYR A 47 16.13 -3.24 -4.75
CA TYR A 47 16.06 -4.52 -5.46
C TYR A 47 16.36 -4.37 -6.96
N LYS A 48 15.79 -3.35 -7.62
CA LYS A 48 16.03 -3.07 -9.04
C LYS A 48 17.48 -2.65 -9.31
N SER A 49 18.07 -1.83 -8.45
CA SER A 49 19.46 -1.37 -8.59
C SER A 49 20.51 -2.45 -8.31
N GLN A 50 20.21 -3.39 -7.42
CA GLN A 50 21.13 -4.46 -7.02
C GLN A 50 20.85 -5.79 -7.76
N GLY A 51 19.84 -5.83 -8.64
CA GLY A 51 19.33 -7.06 -9.24
C GLY A 51 20.28 -7.83 -10.15
N ASN A 52 21.49 -7.31 -10.42
CA ASN A 52 22.59 -8.00 -11.11
C ASN A 52 23.62 -8.61 -10.13
N ASN A 53 23.64 -8.14 -8.88
CA ASN A 53 24.56 -8.59 -7.82
C ASN A 53 23.91 -9.61 -6.87
N VAL A 54 22.61 -9.90 -7.07
CA VAL A 54 21.83 -10.85 -6.27
C VAL A 54 21.61 -12.11 -7.11
N ASN A 55 21.86 -13.29 -6.55
CA ASN A 55 21.63 -14.54 -7.27
C ASN A 55 20.13 -14.72 -7.60
N LYS A 56 19.83 -15.60 -8.56
CA LYS A 56 18.46 -15.79 -9.08
C LYS A 56 17.45 -16.15 -7.98
N ASP A 57 17.80 -17.04 -7.06
CA ASP A 57 16.88 -17.54 -6.03
C ASP A 57 16.58 -16.46 -4.98
N ALA A 58 17.60 -15.71 -4.54
CA ALA A 58 17.43 -14.58 -3.65
C ALA A 58 16.61 -13.47 -4.31
N LYS A 59 16.77 -13.27 -5.63
CA LYS A 59 15.99 -12.31 -6.40
C LYS A 59 14.50 -12.69 -6.43
N GLU A 60 14.19 -13.96 -6.62
CA GLU A 60 12.83 -14.49 -6.58
C GLU A 60 12.19 -14.33 -5.19
N ILE A 61 12.88 -14.77 -4.13
CA ILE A 61 12.42 -14.65 -2.74
C ILE A 61 12.17 -13.18 -2.37
N LEU A 62 13.09 -12.28 -2.72
CA LEU A 62 12.94 -10.86 -2.44
C LEU A 62 11.74 -10.26 -3.19
N SER A 63 11.50 -10.66 -4.44
CA SER A 63 10.32 -10.21 -5.19
C SER A 63 9.03 -10.65 -4.50
N LEU A 64 8.95 -11.92 -4.10
CA LEU A 64 7.78 -12.47 -3.39
C LEU A 64 7.53 -11.76 -2.07
N GLU A 65 8.58 -11.50 -1.29
CA GLU A 65 8.48 -10.80 -0.01
C GLU A 65 7.99 -9.35 -0.18
N LEU A 66 8.50 -8.64 -1.19
CA LEU A 66 8.05 -7.27 -1.48
C LEU A 66 6.59 -7.24 -1.92
N ASP A 67 6.18 -8.18 -2.76
CA ASP A 67 4.79 -8.29 -3.21
C ASP A 67 3.86 -8.63 -2.03
N ALA A 68 4.26 -9.53 -1.14
CA ALA A 68 3.53 -9.87 0.07
C ALA A 68 3.38 -8.67 1.01
N LYS A 69 4.45 -7.89 1.21
CA LYS A 69 4.41 -6.65 2.00
C LYS A 69 3.44 -5.63 1.41
N LEU A 70 3.46 -5.46 0.09
CA LEU A 70 2.52 -4.56 -0.60
C LEU A 70 1.07 -5.01 -0.40
N GLN A 71 0.77 -6.30 -0.56
CA GLN A 71 -0.59 -6.83 -0.32
C GLN A 71 -1.05 -6.61 1.12
N LEU A 72 -0.17 -6.80 2.10
CA LEU A 72 -0.50 -6.57 3.52
C LEU A 72 -0.80 -5.10 3.81
N VAL A 73 -0.02 -4.16 3.26
CA VAL A 73 -0.30 -2.73 3.40
C VAL A 73 -1.64 -2.38 2.76
N CYS A 74 -1.91 -2.90 1.56
CA CYS A 74 -3.19 -2.69 0.87
C CYS A 74 -4.38 -3.23 1.66
N ALA A 75 -4.28 -4.41 2.27
CA ALA A 75 -5.33 -4.95 3.13
C ALA A 75 -5.59 -4.06 4.36
N ARG A 76 -4.53 -3.49 4.95
CA ARG A 76 -4.66 -2.56 6.09
C ARG A 76 -5.32 -1.25 5.69
N VAL A 77 -4.93 -0.68 4.54
CA VAL A 77 -5.57 0.51 3.97
C VAL A 77 -7.07 0.27 3.77
N LYS A 78 -7.43 -0.84 3.11
CA LYS A 78 -8.83 -1.22 2.90
C LYS A 78 -9.61 -1.31 4.21
N ASN A 79 -9.03 -1.95 5.22
CA ASN A 79 -9.66 -2.08 6.53
C ASN A 79 -9.86 -0.71 7.21
N SER A 80 -8.86 0.17 7.14
CA SER A 80 -8.94 1.53 7.67
C SER A 80 -10.05 2.35 6.99
N VAL A 81 -10.14 2.30 5.65
CA VAL A 81 -11.23 2.95 4.90
C VAL A 81 -12.59 2.43 5.36
N PHE A 82 -12.75 1.11 5.46
CA PHE A 82 -14.00 0.49 5.91
C PHE A 82 -14.41 0.98 7.30
N HIS A 83 -13.49 1.02 8.26
CA HIS A 83 -13.76 1.51 9.60
C HIS A 83 -14.14 2.99 9.62
N SER A 84 -13.44 3.84 8.86
CA SER A 84 -13.75 5.27 8.77
C SER A 84 -15.13 5.52 8.15
N MET A 85 -15.50 4.76 7.11
CA MET A 85 -16.83 4.83 6.51
C MET A 85 -17.92 4.32 7.47
N GLN A 86 -17.67 3.22 8.17
CA GLN A 86 -18.60 2.68 9.17
C GLN A 86 -18.85 3.69 10.30
N LYS A 87 -17.78 4.28 10.85
CA LYS A 87 -17.87 5.29 11.90
C LYS A 87 -18.72 6.48 11.44
N ARG A 88 -18.44 7.01 10.24
CA ARG A 88 -19.21 8.12 9.67
C ARG A 88 -20.67 7.76 9.42
N SER A 89 -20.96 6.54 8.98
CA SER A 89 -22.33 6.07 8.79
C SER A 89 -23.09 6.00 10.12
N VAL A 90 -22.46 5.56 11.21
CA VAL A 90 -23.08 5.53 12.54
C VAL A 90 -23.34 6.94 13.05
N GLU A 91 -22.38 7.85 12.90
CA GLU A 91 -22.53 9.26 13.29
C GLU A 91 -23.71 9.92 12.57
N LEU A 92 -23.82 9.73 11.25
CA LEU A 92 -24.92 10.28 10.45
C LEU A 92 -26.29 9.72 10.84
N ASN A 93 -26.36 8.45 11.24
CA ASN A 93 -27.61 7.79 11.62
C ASN A 93 -28.01 8.04 13.09
N SER A 94 -27.16 8.72 13.85
CA SER A 94 -27.37 9.09 15.26
C SER A 94 -27.86 10.54 15.45
N ILE A 95 -28.11 11.25 14.35
CA ILE A 95 -28.68 12.61 14.26
C ILE A 95 -30.16 12.49 13.89
#